data_AF-A0A2V9SZ68-F1
#
_entry.id   AF-A0A2V9SZ68-F1
#
_cell.length_a   1.000
_cell.length_b   1.000
_cell.length_c   1.000
_cell.angle_alpha   90.00
_cell.angle_beta   90.00
_cell.angle_gamma   90.00
#
_symmetry.space_group_name_H-M   'P 1'
#
loop_
_entity.id
_entity.type
_entity.pdbx_description
1 polymer ?
#
loop_
_entity_poly.entity_id
_entity_poly.type
_entity_poly.pdbx_seq_one_letter_code
_entity_poly.pdbx_strand_id
1 'polypeptide(L)'
;MPWPIDQTKLDRVRALMKDHDLTALVVRAPDNVLYLTNYWCMKGYDAVVFPREGDPTLIALEPQLADAQRNSWTRDIRLFKGYDEHDPRPPQYRALDVTLEVLKHRGLTDKIAVELNMGTQSADRMVGEPTTPTQNYFDAFRKVSGQVVDATPLLNEARSIKTTQE
;
A
#
# COMPACT_ATOMS: atom_id res chain seq x y z
N MET A 1 -2.27 -16.93 9.94
CA MET A 1 -1.03 -16.18 9.68
C MET A 1 0.17 -17.04 10.07
N PRO A 2 1.09 -17.33 9.14
CA PRO A 2 2.30 -18.08 9.43
C PRO A 2 3.33 -17.30 10.26
N TRP A 3 3.24 -15.96 10.31
CA TRP A 3 4.17 -15.09 11.04
C TRP A 3 3.41 -14.15 11.98
N PRO A 4 3.89 -13.93 13.22
CA PRO A 4 3.28 -12.97 14.13
C PRO A 4 3.39 -11.53 13.57
N ILE A 5 2.47 -10.66 14.01
CA ILE A 5 2.50 -9.24 13.68
C ILE A 5 3.66 -8.60 14.46
N ASP A 6 4.58 -7.97 13.76
CA ASP A 6 5.65 -7.19 14.39
C ASP A 6 5.13 -5.81 14.80
N GLN A 7 4.62 -5.72 16.04
CA GLN A 7 4.04 -4.48 16.55
C GLN A 7 5.09 -3.38 16.72
N THR A 8 6.32 -3.72 17.14
CA THR A 8 7.42 -2.75 17.35
C THR A 8 7.73 -2.00 16.05
N LYS A 9 7.79 -2.72 14.94
CA LYS A 9 7.96 -2.17 13.59
C LYS A 9 6.81 -1.23 13.20
N LEU A 10 5.56 -1.68 13.40
CA LEU A 10 4.38 -0.90 13.00
C LEU A 10 4.18 0.35 13.87
N ASP A 11 4.49 0.28 15.16
CA ASP A 11 4.45 1.41 16.09
C ASP A 11 5.45 2.49 15.69
N ARG A 12 6.65 2.09 15.26
CA ARG A 12 7.65 3.03 14.70
C ARG A 12 7.12 3.75 13.47
N VAL A 13 6.50 3.02 12.53
CA VAL A 13 5.88 3.63 11.34
C VAL A 13 4.82 4.65 11.76
N ARG A 14 3.93 4.30 12.69
CA ARG A 14 2.88 5.21 13.17
C ARG A 14 3.45 6.42 13.93
N ALA A 15 4.53 6.25 14.69
CA ALA A 15 5.23 7.34 15.36
C ALA A 15 5.79 8.34 14.34
N LEU A 16 6.49 7.87 13.31
CA LEU A 16 6.97 8.74 12.24
C LEU A 16 5.81 9.42 11.50
N MET A 17 4.73 8.69 11.20
CA MET A 17 3.53 9.29 10.61
C MET A 17 2.96 10.42 11.47
N LYS A 18 2.94 10.23 12.79
CA LYS A 18 2.50 11.27 13.74
C LYS A 18 3.43 12.48 13.70
N ASP A 19 4.75 12.29 13.72
CA ASP A 19 5.73 13.38 13.69
C ASP A 19 5.65 14.20 12.39
N HIS A 20 5.18 13.60 11.30
CA HIS A 20 4.94 14.24 10.02
C HIS A 20 3.48 14.67 9.79
N ASP A 21 2.61 14.59 10.79
CA ASP A 21 1.17 14.90 10.72
C ASP A 21 0.41 14.15 9.60
N LEU A 22 0.85 12.93 9.28
CA LEU A 22 0.22 12.12 8.23
C LEU A 22 -1.04 11.45 8.74
N THR A 23 -2.10 11.49 7.93
CA THR A 23 -3.35 10.74 8.16
C THR A 23 -3.22 9.29 7.68
N ALA A 24 -2.55 9.07 6.55
CA ALA A 24 -2.33 7.74 5.98
C ALA A 24 -1.08 7.67 5.10
N LEU A 25 -0.49 6.48 5.02
CA LEU A 25 0.40 6.08 3.94
C LEU A 25 -0.41 5.34 2.87
N VAL A 26 -0.10 5.57 1.61
CA VAL A 26 -0.56 4.75 0.50
C VAL A 26 0.68 4.16 -0.19
N VAL A 27 0.86 2.86 -0.06
CA VAL A 27 2.02 2.16 -0.63
C VAL A 27 1.59 1.14 -1.67
N ARG A 28 2.44 0.94 -2.66
CA ARG A 28 2.25 0.05 -3.80
C ARG A 28 3.56 -0.67 -4.17
N ALA A 29 4.72 -0.20 -3.72
CA ALA A 29 5.96 -0.95 -3.86
C ALA A 29 5.84 -2.31 -3.13
N PRO A 30 6.14 -3.44 -3.80
CA PRO A 30 5.92 -4.78 -3.26
C PRO A 30 6.52 -5.05 -1.88
N ASP A 31 7.70 -4.50 -1.62
CA ASP A 31 8.41 -4.63 -0.36
C ASP A 31 7.77 -3.80 0.77
N ASN A 32 7.22 -2.63 0.47
CA ASN A 32 6.49 -1.83 1.46
C ASN A 32 5.09 -2.39 1.73
N VAL A 33 4.42 -2.95 0.70
CA VAL A 33 3.20 -3.75 0.88
C VAL A 33 3.47 -4.93 1.82
N LEU A 34 4.54 -5.70 1.58
CA LEU A 34 4.98 -6.79 2.44
C LEU A 34 5.34 -6.31 3.85
N TYR A 35 6.13 -5.24 3.95
CA TYR A 35 6.58 -4.68 5.22
C TYR A 35 5.41 -4.28 6.12
N LEU A 36 4.37 -3.64 5.55
CA LEU A 36 3.23 -3.17 6.32
C LEU A 36 2.16 -4.25 6.57
N THR A 37 2.08 -5.30 5.75
CA THR A 37 0.94 -6.23 5.78
C THR A 37 1.28 -7.71 5.93
N ASN A 38 2.55 -8.11 5.84
CA ASN A 38 3.02 -9.51 5.70
C ASN A 38 2.59 -10.21 4.39
N TYR A 39 1.97 -9.49 3.46
CA TYR A 39 1.57 -10.04 2.16
C TYR A 39 2.52 -9.61 1.05
N TRP A 40 3.03 -10.58 0.29
CA TRP A 40 3.89 -10.33 -0.87
C TRP A 40 3.07 -10.50 -2.15
N CYS A 41 2.83 -9.38 -2.83
CA CYS A 41 2.01 -9.33 -4.04
C CYS A 41 2.61 -10.14 -5.19
N MET A 42 1.74 -10.69 -6.06
CA MET A 42 2.18 -11.40 -7.28
C MET A 42 2.55 -10.40 -8.37
N LYS A 43 1.81 -9.29 -8.46
CA LYS A 43 2.07 -8.16 -9.35
C LYS A 43 2.08 -6.89 -8.52
N GLY A 44 2.92 -5.92 -8.89
CA GLY A 44 2.99 -4.62 -8.22
C GLY A 44 1.73 -3.75 -8.33
N TYR A 45 0.58 -4.27 -8.77
CA TYR A 45 -0.67 -3.50 -8.84
C TYR A 45 -1.32 -3.28 -7.47
N ASP A 46 -1.06 -4.19 -6.53
CA ASP A 46 -1.66 -4.17 -5.20
C ASP A 46 -1.22 -2.94 -4.40
N ALA A 47 -2.08 -2.48 -3.51
CA ALA A 47 -1.82 -1.30 -2.70
C ALA A 47 -2.29 -1.48 -1.26
N VAL A 48 -1.77 -0.65 -0.37
CA VAL A 48 -2.19 -0.61 1.03
C VAL A 48 -2.50 0.82 1.42
N VAL A 49 -3.67 1.04 2.00
CA VAL A 49 -3.98 2.25 2.75
C VAL A 49 -3.69 1.95 4.22
N PHE A 50 -2.61 2.51 4.75
CA PHE A 50 -2.17 2.33 6.13
C PHE A 50 -2.44 3.62 6.92
N PRO A 51 -3.50 3.67 7.74
CA PRO A 51 -3.85 4.88 8.49
C PRO A 51 -2.91 5.06 9.70
N ARG A 52 -2.76 6.30 10.17
CA ARG A 52 -2.02 6.59 11.41
C ARG A 52 -2.62 5.89 12.63
N GLU A 53 -3.95 5.71 12.63
CA GLU A 53 -4.72 5.06 13.69
C GLU A 53 -5.69 4.02 13.10
N GLY A 54 -5.85 2.88 13.77
CA GLY A 54 -6.73 1.79 13.34
C GLY A 54 -6.12 0.85 12.29
N ASP A 55 -6.94 -0.06 11.77
CA ASP A 55 -6.47 -1.14 10.90
C ASP A 55 -6.23 -0.66 9.45
N PRO A 56 -5.22 -1.21 8.75
CA PRO A 56 -4.99 -0.96 7.34
C PRO A 56 -6.06 -1.60 6.45
N THR A 57 -6.13 -1.14 5.21
CA THR A 57 -6.91 -1.77 4.14
C THR A 57 -5.95 -2.24 3.05
N LEU A 58 -6.01 -3.54 2.70
CA LEU A 58 -5.22 -4.14 1.62
C LEU A 58 -6.07 -4.21 0.36
N ILE A 59 -5.58 -3.61 -0.73
CA ILE A 59 -6.18 -3.68 -2.05
C ILE A 59 -5.42 -4.75 -2.83
N ALA A 60 -6.04 -5.90 -3.07
CA ALA A 60 -5.40 -7.08 -3.65
C ALA A 60 -6.09 -7.55 -4.93
N LEU A 61 -5.29 -8.05 -5.87
CA LEU A 61 -5.79 -8.66 -7.09
C LEU A 61 -6.61 -9.92 -6.77
N GLU A 62 -7.80 -10.05 -7.36
CA GLU A 62 -8.80 -11.09 -7.02
C GLU A 62 -8.23 -12.53 -6.87
N PRO A 63 -7.43 -13.08 -7.80
CA PRO A 63 -6.90 -14.44 -7.68
C PRO A 63 -5.92 -14.63 -6.51
N GLN A 64 -5.47 -13.54 -5.89
CA GLN A 64 -4.56 -13.57 -4.74
C GLN A 64 -5.26 -13.59 -3.39
N LEU A 65 -6.61 -13.56 -3.34
CA LEU A 65 -7.37 -13.51 -2.09
C LEU A 65 -6.93 -14.58 -1.09
N ALA A 66 -6.83 -15.84 -1.51
CA ALA A 66 -6.45 -16.94 -0.62
C ALA A 66 -5.04 -16.76 -0.03
N ASP A 67 -4.13 -16.17 -0.78
CA ASP A 67 -2.78 -15.89 -0.30
C ASP A 67 -2.74 -14.68 0.63
N ALA A 68 -3.49 -13.62 0.30
CA ALA A 68 -3.67 -12.44 1.14
C ALA A 68 -4.29 -12.82 2.48
N GLN A 69 -5.37 -13.61 2.51
CA GLN A 69 -6.01 -14.08 3.75
C GLN A 69 -5.11 -14.96 4.61
N ARG A 70 -4.25 -15.77 3.98
CA ARG A 70 -3.34 -16.68 4.70
C ARG A 70 -2.18 -15.93 5.34
N ASN A 71 -1.58 -15.00 4.60
CA ASN A 71 -0.30 -14.37 4.96
C ASN A 71 -0.46 -12.98 5.56
N SER A 72 -1.44 -12.19 5.09
CA SER A 72 -1.65 -10.85 5.60
C SER A 72 -2.24 -10.87 7.01
N TRP A 73 -1.88 -9.87 7.80
CA TRP A 73 -2.60 -9.57 9.04
C TRP A 73 -3.79 -8.63 8.84
N THR A 74 -3.92 -8.05 7.66
CA THR A 74 -4.97 -7.09 7.32
C THR A 74 -6.32 -7.81 7.19
N ARG A 75 -7.33 -7.35 7.94
CA ARG A 75 -8.68 -7.91 7.89
C ARG A 75 -9.55 -7.32 6.79
N ASP A 76 -9.37 -6.03 6.50
CA ASP A 76 -10.08 -5.33 5.43
C ASP A 76 -9.33 -5.52 4.10
N ILE A 77 -9.74 -6.54 3.34
CA ILE A 77 -9.18 -6.84 2.02
C ILE A 77 -10.22 -6.45 0.95
N ARG A 78 -9.84 -5.52 0.08
CA ARG A 78 -10.63 -5.07 -1.07
C ARG A 78 -10.06 -5.66 -2.34
N LEU A 79 -10.91 -6.31 -3.12
CA LEU A 79 -10.49 -6.98 -4.34
C LEU A 79 -10.72 -6.11 -5.55
N PHE A 80 -9.79 -6.17 -6.50
CA PHE A 80 -9.98 -5.65 -7.84
C PHE A 80 -9.72 -6.76 -8.87
N LYS A 81 -10.42 -6.68 -10.00
CA LYS A 81 -10.28 -7.66 -11.08
C LYS A 81 -9.03 -7.37 -11.91
N GLY A 82 -8.30 -8.43 -12.25
CA GLY A 82 -7.23 -8.34 -13.25
C GLY A 82 -7.80 -8.07 -14.64
N TYR A 83 -8.72 -8.92 -15.06
CA TYR A 83 -9.49 -8.78 -16.29
C TYR A 83 -10.94 -8.41 -15.95
N ASP A 84 -11.45 -7.36 -16.59
CA ASP A 84 -12.83 -6.93 -16.45
C ASP A 84 -13.44 -6.73 -17.83
N GLU A 85 -14.58 -7.37 -18.08
CA GLU A 85 -15.32 -7.27 -19.35
C GLU A 85 -15.95 -5.88 -19.57
N HIS A 86 -16.12 -5.11 -18.50
CA HIS A 86 -16.72 -3.78 -18.53
C HIS A 86 -15.71 -2.64 -18.40
N ASP A 87 -14.45 -2.95 -18.07
CA ASP A 87 -13.37 -1.96 -17.95
C ASP A 87 -12.09 -2.42 -18.69
N PRO A 88 -11.88 -1.95 -19.92
CA PRO A 88 -10.73 -2.36 -20.74
C PRO A 88 -9.41 -1.70 -20.29
N ARG A 89 -9.42 -0.83 -19.27
CA ARG A 89 -8.18 -0.20 -18.77
C ARG A 89 -7.24 -1.26 -18.19
N PRO A 90 -5.93 -0.97 -18.09
CA PRO A 90 -5.00 -1.81 -17.35
C PRO A 90 -5.38 -2.00 -15.85
N PRO A 91 -5.07 -3.16 -15.22
CA PRO A 91 -5.52 -3.51 -13.86
C PRO A 91 -5.17 -2.49 -12.78
N GLN A 92 -4.03 -1.81 -12.89
CA GLN A 92 -3.59 -0.82 -11.90
C GLN A 92 -4.57 0.36 -11.74
N TYR A 93 -5.37 0.66 -12.76
CA TYR A 93 -6.37 1.73 -12.64
C TYR A 93 -7.52 1.32 -11.73
N ARG A 94 -7.92 0.03 -11.74
CA ARG A 94 -8.93 -0.48 -10.81
C ARG A 94 -8.42 -0.54 -9.38
N ALA A 95 -7.16 -0.94 -9.18
CA ALA A 95 -6.52 -0.87 -7.87
C ALA A 95 -6.47 0.57 -7.34
N LEU A 96 -6.13 1.54 -8.20
CA LEU A 96 -6.16 2.96 -7.87
C LEU A 96 -7.57 3.44 -7.50
N ASP A 97 -8.59 3.12 -8.29
CA ASP A 97 -9.98 3.53 -8.04
C ASP A 97 -10.44 3.04 -6.65
N VAL A 98 -10.23 1.75 -6.33
CA VAL A 98 -10.54 1.18 -5.00
C VAL A 98 -9.76 1.88 -3.88
N THR A 99 -8.49 2.20 -4.12
CA THR A 99 -7.63 2.88 -3.14
C THR A 99 -8.16 4.28 -2.81
N LEU A 100 -8.57 5.04 -3.83
CA LEU A 100 -9.15 6.38 -3.67
C LEU A 100 -10.51 6.33 -2.98
N GLU A 101 -11.34 5.32 -3.27
CA GLU A 101 -12.61 5.08 -2.56
C GLU A 101 -12.39 4.82 -1.08
N VAL A 102 -11.43 3.96 -0.72
CA VAL A 102 -11.08 3.67 0.67
C VAL A 102 -10.66 4.94 1.41
N LEU A 103 -9.78 5.76 0.82
CA LEU A 103 -9.36 7.03 1.43
C LEU A 103 -10.56 7.94 1.73
N LYS A 104 -11.44 8.14 0.75
CA LYS A 104 -12.63 8.99 0.88
C LYS A 104 -13.60 8.45 1.92
N HIS A 105 -13.96 7.17 1.83
CA HIS A 105 -14.94 6.54 2.72
C HIS A 105 -14.47 6.53 4.17
N ARG A 106 -13.17 6.43 4.41
CA ARG A 106 -12.58 6.45 5.75
C ARG A 106 -12.17 7.84 6.24
N GLY A 107 -12.36 8.89 5.43
CA GLY A 107 -11.97 10.26 5.79
C GLY A 107 -10.45 10.44 5.94
N LEU A 108 -9.64 9.63 5.27
CA LEU A 108 -8.17 9.63 5.37
C LEU A 108 -7.52 10.56 4.33
N THR A 109 -8.15 11.70 4.05
CA THR A 109 -7.81 12.56 2.91
C THR A 109 -7.14 13.88 3.28
N ASP A 110 -6.78 14.11 4.54
CA ASP A 110 -6.16 15.39 4.94
C ASP A 110 -4.71 15.50 4.41
N LYS A 111 -3.75 14.85 5.07
CA LYS A 111 -2.36 14.77 4.61
C LYS A 111 -1.94 13.32 4.43
N ILE A 112 -1.72 12.90 3.19
CA ILE A 112 -1.30 11.54 2.88
C ILE A 112 0.12 11.51 2.33
N ALA A 113 0.82 10.40 2.53
CA ALA A 113 2.09 10.15 1.87
C ALA A 113 1.96 9.00 0.88
N VAL A 114 2.52 9.19 -0.31
CA VAL A 114 2.60 8.19 -1.38
C VAL A 114 4.05 8.04 -1.82
N GLU A 115 4.41 6.91 -2.40
CA GLU A 115 5.79 6.65 -2.85
C GLU A 115 6.09 7.41 -4.14
N LEU A 116 6.82 8.54 -4.08
CA LEU A 116 7.12 9.35 -5.28
C LEU A 116 8.37 8.89 -6.04
N ASN A 117 9.14 7.96 -5.47
CA ASN A 117 10.31 7.36 -6.10
C ASN A 117 10.44 5.86 -5.74
N MET A 118 11.31 5.14 -6.42
CA MET A 118 11.67 3.73 -6.18
C MET A 118 10.57 2.68 -6.48
N GLY A 119 9.46 3.06 -7.12
CA GLY A 119 8.33 2.14 -7.37
C GLY A 119 8.61 0.88 -8.21
N THR A 120 9.77 0.78 -8.86
CA THR A 120 10.20 -0.41 -9.63
C THR A 120 11.46 -1.09 -9.08
N GLN A 121 12.00 -0.63 -7.95
CA GLN A 121 13.25 -1.17 -7.41
C GLN A 121 13.03 -2.46 -6.61
N SER A 122 11.79 -2.73 -6.17
CA SER A 122 11.42 -3.93 -5.44
C SER A 122 10.63 -4.91 -6.31
N ALA A 123 11.02 -6.19 -6.24
CA ALA A 123 10.40 -7.25 -7.02
C ALA A 123 9.12 -7.76 -6.33
N ASP A 124 8.03 -7.81 -7.09
CA ASP A 124 6.92 -8.71 -6.80
C ASP A 124 7.32 -10.17 -7.15
N ARG A 125 6.40 -11.12 -6.98
CA ARG A 125 6.70 -12.53 -7.32
C ARG A 125 6.87 -12.78 -8.81
N MET A 126 6.43 -11.88 -9.69
CA MET A 126 6.54 -11.99 -11.14
C MET A 126 7.76 -11.22 -11.65
N VAL A 127 8.93 -11.71 -11.24
CA VAL A 127 10.23 -11.16 -11.60
C VAL A 127 10.36 -10.98 -13.11
N GLY A 128 10.74 -9.78 -13.55
CA GLY A 128 10.93 -9.44 -14.97
C GLY A 128 9.76 -8.72 -15.64
N GLU A 129 8.63 -8.54 -14.93
CA GLU A 129 7.51 -7.72 -15.39
C GLU A 129 7.33 -6.47 -14.51
N PRO A 130 8.25 -5.48 -14.59
CA PRO A 130 8.16 -4.29 -13.76
C PRO A 130 6.88 -3.51 -14.09
N THR A 131 6.14 -3.14 -13.05
CA THR A 131 4.94 -2.33 -13.21
C THR A 131 5.26 -0.92 -12.70
N THR A 132 5.26 0.07 -13.58
CA THR A 132 5.54 1.47 -13.22
C THR A 132 4.25 2.23 -12.93
N PRO A 133 4.22 3.13 -11.93
CA PRO A 133 3.16 4.12 -11.79
C PRO A 133 3.07 5.01 -13.04
N THR A 134 1.86 5.41 -13.42
CA THR A 134 1.64 6.44 -14.45
C THR A 134 1.52 7.81 -13.79
N GLN A 135 1.68 8.90 -14.53
CA GLN A 135 1.48 10.26 -13.99
C GLN A 135 0.08 10.41 -13.34
N ASN A 136 -0.95 9.80 -13.95
CA ASN A 136 -2.32 9.83 -13.43
C ASN A 136 -2.45 9.23 -12.02
N TYR A 137 -1.60 8.27 -11.65
CA TYR A 137 -1.58 7.74 -10.28
C TYR A 137 -1.33 8.86 -9.27
N PHE A 138 -0.27 9.64 -9.47
CA PHE A 138 0.09 10.74 -8.57
C PHE A 138 -0.93 11.87 -8.60
N ASP A 139 -1.43 12.23 -9.78
CA ASP A 139 -2.39 13.31 -9.92
C ASP A 139 -3.74 12.98 -9.28
N ALA A 140 -4.14 11.70 -9.27
CA ALA A 140 -5.39 11.29 -8.64
C ALA A 140 -5.40 11.52 -7.13
N PHE A 141 -4.29 11.25 -6.43
CA PHE A 141 -4.17 11.53 -4.99
C PHE A 141 -4.25 13.02 -4.69
N ARG A 142 -3.60 13.87 -5.50
CA ARG A 142 -3.66 15.33 -5.35
C ARG A 142 -5.06 15.91 -5.52
N LYS A 143 -5.94 15.22 -6.25
CA LYS A 143 -7.35 15.65 -6.44
C LYS A 143 -8.25 15.30 -5.27
N VAL A 144 -7.88 14.30 -4.46
CA VAL A 144 -8.74 13.79 -3.38
C VAL A 144 -8.22 14.14 -1.99
N SER A 145 -6.96 14.55 -1.88
CA SER A 145 -6.32 14.84 -0.60
C SER A 145 -5.92 16.31 -0.46
N GLY A 146 -5.96 16.83 0.77
CA GLY A 146 -5.54 18.20 1.07
C GLY A 146 -4.05 18.43 0.82
N GLN A 147 -3.22 17.46 1.21
CA GLN A 147 -1.79 17.45 0.93
C GLN A 147 -1.31 16.04 0.59
N VAL A 148 -0.41 15.95 -0.39
CA VAL A 148 0.29 14.71 -0.78
C VAL A 148 1.80 14.94 -0.65
N VAL A 149 2.47 14.08 0.12
CA VAL A 149 3.93 14.13 0.32
C VAL A 149 4.59 12.79 -0.06
N ASP A 150 5.92 12.76 -0.11
CA ASP A 150 6.67 11.54 -0.38
C ASP A 150 6.77 10.64 0.85
N ALA A 151 6.35 9.38 0.72
CA ALA A 151 6.47 8.36 1.76
C ALA A 151 7.85 7.67 1.79
N THR A 152 8.62 7.75 0.70
CA THR A 152 9.85 6.98 0.55
C THR A 152 10.88 7.24 1.67
N PRO A 153 11.17 8.48 2.08
CA PRO A 153 12.12 8.73 3.18
C PRO A 153 11.65 8.13 4.52
N LEU A 154 10.37 8.27 4.85
CA LEU A 154 9.78 7.77 6.09
C LEU A 154 9.89 6.24 6.17
N LEU A 155 9.56 5.54 5.07
CA LEU A 155 9.62 4.08 5.03
C LEU A 155 11.07 3.56 5.08
N ASN A 156 12.01 4.28 4.44
CA ASN A 156 13.43 3.96 4.53
C ASN A 156 13.96 4.13 5.96
N GLU A 157 13.58 5.21 6.64
CA GLU A 157 13.92 5.45 8.04
C GLU A 157 13.37 4.35 8.94
N ALA A 158 12.07 4.04 8.83
CA ALA A 158 11.42 2.99 9.61
C ALA A 158 12.11 1.62 9.45
N ARG A 159 12.50 1.29 8.21
CA ARG A 159 13.16 0.03 7.83
C ARG A 159 14.64 -0.01 8.14
N SER A 160 15.27 1.11 8.47
CA SER A 160 16.71 1.14 8.79
C SER A 160 17.01 0.41 10.10
N ILE A 161 16.06 0.42 11.05
CA ILE A 161 16.17 -0.22 12.37
C ILE A 161 15.41 -1.55 12.34
N LYS A 162 16.14 -2.67 12.36
CA LYS A 162 15.54 -4.00 12.41
C LYS A 162 15.04 -4.33 13.81
N THR A 163 13.90 -5.00 13.90
CA THR A 163 13.48 -5.68 15.13
C THR A 163 14.18 -7.04 15.25
N THR A 164 14.02 -7.72 16.38
CA THR A 164 14.49 -9.11 16.53
C THR A 164 13.79 -10.09 15.58
N GLN A 165 12.60 -9.73 15.06
CA GLN A 165 11.82 -10.58 14.17
C GLN A 165 12.27 -10.47 12.71
N GLU A 166 12.87 -9.35 12.31
CA GLU A 166 13.35 -9.07 10.94
C GLU A 166 14.77 -9.60 10.69
#